data_AF-A0A4D9DG13-F1
#
_entry.id   AF-A0A4D9DG13-F1
#
_cell.length_a   1.000
_cell.length_b   1.000
_cell.length_c   1.000
_cell.angle_alpha   90.00
_cell.angle_beta   90.00
_cell.angle_gamma   90.00
#
_symmetry.space_group_name_H-M   'P 1'
#
loop_
_entity.id
_entity.type
_entity.pdbx_description
1 polymer ?
#
loop_
_entity_poly.entity_id
_entity_poly.type
_entity_poly.pdbx_seq_one_letter_code
_entity_poly.pdbx_strand_id
1 'polypeptide(L)'
;MRGADIMPHGPTGSSAAAGGARAGSRHQRWKHEPTIGQHLVDSLRGIIGAVVQAAFCVVASAVLGPFFFLLRQSMQLFLGWLQAAKMIEPAMGRAQGTIFITELGGRVSALDVRWEDTGVDLKRRVIQKIGLDADVDGLRLMFAGKQLEDARSLRHQGVTNHCTIQVVLRLSGGGDLSSLPPGEARRAVAAFRYSAMLKGKCKRCVGEILPEVTPEIVPGTEENRTVYRAHIPSAGSFHCSETGLGFEVSAAVTVEYEYGSWAESLSPSARQEWMVAGPLFRIRAEPDTVRAVHLPHFVCLADGADESLCHIAHFEAGRMTLESPTRINNFFAVLENPSFSQLGVLWRKIRSAIKFIPIHSLVLIYRALRAADITLHLYLIPNDHSLRKAIAEEEMKWKSKHVPKPPQTDPLYFGSQYQVTSASDLEITPTQLHFCYWSPVEQQSYIEIYTREMEKEIRLHVNGQDDGSLVWEALVRPGDVSLSALASQTLTGAAFVVKHRRQLRDRMGQIQPVLVRLREAQLLSSEEEEEVRSERTSRMRNDALLQLVERKGAQAQEELYQTLRETDPYLVQDLEQSS
;
A
#
# COMPACT_ATOMS: atom_id res chain seq x y z
N MET A 1 15.46 41.65 38.31
CA MET A 1 15.15 41.81 39.75
C MET A 1 15.85 40.69 40.51
N ARG A 2 16.39 41.03 41.68
CA ARG A 2 17.14 40.20 42.65
C ARG A 2 16.41 38.88 42.95
N GLY A 3 17.05 37.79 43.38
CA GLY A 3 18.43 37.52 43.79
C GLY A 3 18.54 36.13 44.40
N ALA A 4 19.77 35.70 44.70
CA ALA A 4 20.24 34.71 45.70
C ALA A 4 21.61 34.21 45.21
N ASP A 5 22.71 34.83 45.61
CA ASP A 5 23.52 34.59 46.83
C ASP A 5 24.32 33.28 46.76
N ILE A 6 25.59 33.30 46.33
CA ILE A 6 26.88 33.60 47.02
C ILE A 6 27.69 32.29 47.19
N MET A 7 28.76 32.19 46.39
CA MET A 7 29.96 31.31 46.44
C MET A 7 30.94 31.80 47.55
N PRO A 8 32.16 31.24 47.84
CA PRO A 8 32.97 30.28 47.05
C PRO A 8 33.86 29.23 47.81
N HIS A 9 34.49 28.38 46.99
CA HIS A 9 35.85 27.79 47.03
C HIS A 9 36.38 26.92 48.20
N GLY A 10 36.77 25.69 47.80
CA GLY A 10 38.05 25.05 48.17
C GLY A 10 37.92 23.66 48.81
N PRO A 11 38.38 22.56 48.17
CA PRO A 11 38.50 21.28 48.84
C PRO A 11 39.87 21.15 49.52
N THR A 12 39.85 21.04 50.84
CA THR A 12 40.97 20.59 51.67
C THR A 12 41.07 19.06 51.63
N GLY A 13 42.29 18.55 51.51
CA GLY A 13 42.59 17.13 51.68
C GLY A 13 42.78 16.73 53.14
N SER A 14 42.77 15.42 53.42
CA SER A 14 43.70 14.81 54.37
C SER A 14 43.73 13.28 54.21
N SER A 15 44.95 12.75 54.03
CA SER A 15 45.34 11.45 54.55
C SER A 15 46.10 11.70 55.86
N ALA A 16 45.78 10.96 56.92
CA ALA A 16 46.60 10.79 58.12
C ALA A 16 47.19 9.37 58.03
N ALA A 17 48.49 9.10 58.14
CA ALA A 17 49.46 9.28 59.24
C ALA A 17 50.10 7.88 59.42
N ALA A 18 51.33 7.64 59.89
CA ALA A 18 52.39 8.41 60.51
C ALA A 18 53.70 7.67 60.18
N GLY A 19 54.83 8.33 59.96
CA GLY A 19 55.75 8.82 61.00
C GLY A 19 57.16 8.37 60.58
N GLY A 20 58.27 9.07 60.81
CA GLY A 20 58.58 10.30 61.53
C GLY A 20 60.10 10.27 61.76
N ALA A 21 60.73 11.44 61.64
CA ALA A 21 61.99 11.86 62.26
C ALA A 21 63.23 12.12 61.37
N ARG A 22 63.71 13.36 61.56
CA ARG A 22 65.07 13.93 61.50
C ARG A 22 65.62 14.54 60.20
N ALA A 23 65.61 15.87 60.23
CA ALA A 23 66.58 16.81 59.63
C ALA A 23 68.04 16.46 60.01
N GLY A 24 69.10 16.86 59.30
CA GLY A 24 69.25 17.71 58.13
C GLY A 24 70.75 17.94 57.82
N SER A 25 71.00 18.75 56.79
CA SER A 25 72.26 19.39 56.35
C SER A 25 73.13 18.72 55.26
N ARG A 26 73.20 19.44 54.13
CA ARG A 26 74.28 19.64 53.13
C ARG A 26 75.57 18.81 53.28
N HIS A 27 75.99 18.10 52.23
CA HIS A 27 76.91 18.56 51.15
C HIS A 27 77.28 17.41 50.17
N GLN A 28 77.51 17.81 48.91
CA GLN A 28 78.05 17.14 47.71
C GLN A 28 78.88 15.83 47.83
N ARG A 29 78.71 14.92 46.84
CA ARG A 29 79.64 14.61 45.69
C ARG A 29 79.90 13.10 45.39
N TRP A 30 79.93 12.79 44.08
CA TRP A 30 80.48 11.60 43.34
C TRP A 30 79.69 10.28 43.39
N LYS A 31 78.99 9.90 42.31
CA LYS A 31 79.40 9.14 41.09
C LYS A 31 79.39 7.62 41.27
N HIS A 32 78.55 6.94 40.47
CA HIS A 32 78.93 5.76 39.68
C HIS A 32 77.96 5.59 38.49
N GLU A 33 78.53 5.63 37.27
CA GLU A 33 77.90 5.25 35.99
C GLU A 33 77.85 3.71 35.86
N PRO A 34 76.82 3.14 35.21
CA PRO A 34 76.92 1.88 34.49
C PRO A 34 77.17 2.10 32.99
N THR A 35 77.98 1.22 32.42
CA THR A 35 78.68 1.32 31.13
C THR A 35 77.81 0.98 29.91
N ILE A 36 78.09 1.66 28.79
CA ILE A 36 77.44 1.67 27.46
C ILE A 36 77.23 0.27 26.81
N GLY A 37 77.84 -0.79 27.34
CA GLY A 37 77.75 -2.15 26.76
C GLY A 37 76.41 -2.86 26.93
N GLN A 38 75.65 -2.60 27.99
CA GLN A 38 74.38 -3.30 28.25
C GLN A 38 73.23 -2.79 27.37
N HIS A 39 73.19 -1.50 27.05
CA HIS A 39 72.18 -0.93 26.16
C HIS A 39 72.28 -1.45 24.72
N LEU A 40 73.48 -1.83 24.24
CA LEU A 40 73.65 -2.34 22.88
C LEU A 40 73.17 -3.80 22.74
N VAL A 41 73.41 -4.61 23.77
CA VAL A 41 73.01 -6.03 23.79
C VAL A 41 71.49 -6.18 23.90
N ASP A 42 70.83 -5.33 24.70
CA ASP A 42 69.38 -5.33 24.84
C ASP A 42 68.67 -4.81 23.58
N SER A 43 69.23 -3.80 22.91
CA SER A 43 68.73 -3.35 21.59
C SER A 43 68.88 -4.42 20.50
N LEU A 44 70.01 -5.14 20.45
CA LEU A 44 70.22 -6.21 19.48
C LEU A 44 69.29 -7.41 19.73
N ARG A 45 69.03 -7.78 20.99
CA ARG A 45 68.04 -8.82 21.33
C ARG A 45 66.63 -8.42 20.93
N GLY A 46 66.24 -7.15 21.12
CA GLY A 46 64.94 -6.64 20.69
C GLY A 46 64.75 -6.68 19.18
N ILE A 47 65.78 -6.29 18.42
CA ILE A 47 65.73 -6.29 16.95
C ILE A 47 65.71 -7.72 16.39
N ILE A 48 66.52 -8.64 16.94
CA ILE A 48 66.51 -10.04 16.50
C ILE A 48 65.16 -10.70 16.83
N GLY A 49 64.59 -10.43 18.01
CA GLY A 49 63.25 -10.91 18.37
C GLY A 49 62.16 -10.42 17.42
N ALA A 50 62.20 -9.14 17.04
CA ALA A 50 61.25 -8.56 16.09
C ALA A 50 61.39 -9.14 14.67
N VAL A 51 62.62 -9.39 14.21
CA VAL A 51 62.88 -9.98 12.89
C VAL A 51 62.45 -11.45 12.84
N VAL A 52 62.69 -12.22 13.90
CA VAL A 52 62.25 -13.63 13.99
C VAL A 52 60.72 -13.73 14.05
N GLN A 53 60.05 -12.86 14.80
CA GLN A 53 58.58 -12.80 14.86
C GLN A 53 57.98 -12.42 13.50
N ALA A 54 58.56 -11.43 12.81
CA ALA A 54 58.12 -11.02 11.48
C ALA A 54 58.33 -12.13 10.45
N ALA A 55 59.48 -12.82 10.47
CA ALA A 55 59.74 -13.94 9.60
C ALA A 55 58.77 -15.12 9.86
N PHE A 56 58.45 -15.41 11.12
CA PHE A 56 57.49 -16.46 11.47
C PHE A 56 56.07 -16.12 11.01
N CYS A 57 55.64 -14.87 11.14
CA CYS A 57 54.34 -14.41 10.61
C CYS A 57 54.27 -14.47 9.07
N VAL A 58 55.34 -14.11 8.38
CA VAL A 58 55.39 -14.17 6.90
C VAL A 58 55.36 -15.61 6.41
N VAL A 59 56.10 -16.52 7.04
CA VAL A 59 56.11 -17.94 6.68
C VAL A 59 54.79 -18.62 7.04
N ALA A 60 54.20 -18.33 8.21
CA ALA A 60 52.89 -18.87 8.59
C ALA A 60 51.77 -18.39 7.64
N SER A 61 51.81 -17.13 7.20
CA SER A 61 50.84 -16.57 6.25
C SER A 61 51.03 -17.13 4.83
N ALA A 62 52.27 -17.38 4.40
CA ALA A 62 52.57 -17.91 3.08
C ALA A 62 52.26 -19.41 2.94
N VAL A 63 52.40 -20.19 4.02
CA VAL A 63 52.22 -21.65 3.98
C VAL A 63 50.80 -22.06 4.39
N LEU A 64 50.19 -21.42 5.40
CA LEU A 64 48.85 -21.78 5.89
C LEU A 64 47.73 -20.95 5.24
N GLY A 65 48.03 -19.73 4.78
CA GLY A 65 47.05 -18.85 4.14
C GLY A 65 46.36 -19.45 2.91
N PRO A 66 47.10 -20.04 1.93
CA PRO A 66 46.49 -20.67 0.77
C PRO A 66 45.62 -21.88 1.14
N PHE A 67 46.04 -22.65 2.15
CA PHE A 67 45.33 -23.85 2.60
C PHE A 67 44.01 -23.49 3.28
N PHE A 68 43.99 -22.46 4.14
CA PHE A 68 42.76 -21.95 4.75
C PHE A 68 41.82 -21.26 3.75
N PHE A 69 42.38 -20.59 2.73
CA PHE A 69 41.58 -19.97 1.68
C PHE A 69 40.86 -21.01 0.81
N LEU A 70 41.57 -22.08 0.41
CA LEU A 70 40.99 -23.19 -0.32
C LEU A 70 39.99 -23.99 0.53
N LEU A 71 40.27 -24.21 1.83
CA LEU A 71 39.32 -24.86 2.72
C LEU A 71 38.04 -24.02 2.86
N ARG A 72 38.16 -22.70 3.07
CA ARG A 72 37.03 -21.78 3.19
C ARG A 72 36.23 -21.67 1.89
N GLN A 73 36.89 -21.64 0.74
CA GLN A 73 36.23 -21.61 -0.56
C GLN A 73 35.52 -22.93 -0.85
N SER A 74 36.13 -24.08 -0.50
CA SER A 74 35.48 -25.38 -0.60
C SER A 74 34.27 -25.51 0.33
N MET A 75 34.36 -24.97 1.55
CA MET A 75 33.27 -24.99 2.52
C MET A 75 32.13 -24.05 2.12
N GLN A 76 32.43 -22.89 1.51
CA GLN A 76 31.44 -21.98 0.95
C GLN A 76 30.75 -22.54 -0.29
N LEU A 77 31.50 -23.23 -1.17
CA LEU A 77 30.92 -23.95 -2.30
C LEU A 77 30.09 -25.14 -1.84
N PHE A 78 30.50 -25.86 -0.79
CA PHE A 78 29.73 -26.96 -0.21
C PHE A 78 28.48 -26.47 0.53
N LEU A 79 28.55 -25.34 1.25
CA LEU A 79 27.36 -24.70 1.83
C LEU A 79 26.44 -24.14 0.75
N GLY A 80 26.98 -23.52 -0.29
CA GLY A 80 26.24 -23.05 -1.45
C GLY A 80 25.58 -24.20 -2.22
N TRP A 81 26.28 -25.33 -2.34
CA TRP A 81 25.75 -26.56 -2.95
C TRP A 81 24.72 -27.25 -2.04
N LEU A 82 24.87 -27.21 -0.71
CA LEU A 82 23.85 -27.67 0.25
C LEU A 82 22.61 -26.76 0.24
N GLN A 83 22.78 -25.43 0.08
CA GLN A 83 21.68 -24.48 -0.07
C GLN A 83 20.98 -24.63 -1.43
N ALA A 84 21.74 -24.88 -2.50
CA ALA A 84 21.20 -25.18 -3.83
C ALA A 84 20.53 -26.57 -3.88
N ALA A 85 21.07 -27.58 -3.21
CA ALA A 85 20.50 -28.92 -3.09
C ALA A 85 19.20 -28.93 -2.24
N LYS A 86 19.00 -27.93 -1.38
CA LYS A 86 17.71 -27.69 -0.70
C LYS A 86 16.68 -26.95 -1.57
N MET A 87 17.10 -26.37 -2.69
CA MET A 87 16.25 -25.67 -3.67
C MET A 87 15.89 -26.52 -4.89
N ILE A 88 16.40 -27.75 -4.98
CA ILE A 88 16.03 -28.72 -6.00
C ILE A 88 15.26 -29.85 -5.30
N GLU A 89 14.02 -29.56 -4.89
CA GLU A 89 13.01 -30.62 -4.91
C GLU A 89 12.87 -31.05 -6.39
N PRO A 90 13.11 -32.32 -6.74
CA PRO A 90 12.83 -32.77 -8.08
C PRO A 90 11.32 -32.68 -8.29
N ALA A 91 10.92 -31.86 -9.28
CA ALA A 91 9.59 -31.85 -9.86
C ALA A 91 9.33 -33.20 -10.55
N MET A 92 9.13 -34.24 -9.74
CA MET A 92 8.70 -35.56 -10.17
C MET A 92 7.17 -35.52 -10.20
N GLY A 93 6.63 -35.66 -11.41
CA GLY A 93 5.23 -35.39 -11.75
C GLY A 93 4.21 -35.90 -10.74
N ARG A 94 3.39 -34.98 -10.23
CA ARG A 94 2.18 -35.29 -9.47
C ARG A 94 1.06 -34.39 -9.94
N ALA A 95 -0.12 -34.99 -10.06
CA ALA A 95 -1.26 -34.42 -10.76
C ALA A 95 -1.60 -33.01 -10.25
N GLN A 96 -1.43 -32.03 -11.15
CA GLN A 96 -1.84 -30.65 -10.95
C GLN A 96 -3.30 -30.53 -11.38
N GLY A 97 -4.06 -29.72 -10.65
CA GLY A 97 -5.44 -29.39 -10.98
C GLY A 97 -5.70 -27.91 -10.73
N THR A 98 -6.71 -27.36 -11.37
CA THR A 98 -7.17 -26.00 -11.18
C THR A 98 -8.50 -26.05 -10.45
N ILE A 99 -8.59 -25.34 -9.33
CA ILE A 99 -9.84 -25.16 -8.60
C ILE A 99 -10.28 -23.70 -8.68
N PHE A 100 -11.55 -23.45 -8.44
CA PHE A 100 -12.10 -22.10 -8.35
C PHE A 100 -12.25 -21.71 -6.89
N ILE A 101 -11.83 -20.50 -6.55
CA ILE A 101 -12.00 -19.93 -5.21
C ILE A 101 -12.96 -18.76 -5.28
N THR A 102 -14.02 -18.78 -4.49
CA THR A 102 -14.91 -17.63 -4.31
C THR A 102 -14.31 -16.75 -3.24
N GLU A 103 -13.69 -15.66 -3.66
CA GLU A 103 -13.11 -14.63 -2.81
C GLU A 103 -14.21 -13.92 -1.98
N LEU A 104 -13.80 -13.22 -0.93
CA LEU A 104 -14.68 -12.57 0.04
C LEU A 104 -15.58 -11.48 -0.56
N GLY A 105 -15.23 -10.96 -1.75
CA GLY A 105 -16.04 -10.02 -2.53
C GLY A 105 -16.95 -10.67 -3.56
N GLY A 106 -17.13 -12.00 -3.51
CA GLY A 106 -17.93 -12.77 -4.47
C GLY A 106 -17.25 -13.03 -5.83
N ARG A 107 -16.02 -12.52 -6.01
CA ARG A 107 -15.19 -12.76 -7.20
C ARG A 107 -14.71 -14.21 -7.21
N VAL A 108 -14.82 -14.89 -8.34
CA VAL A 108 -14.28 -16.25 -8.50
C VAL A 108 -12.95 -16.19 -9.25
N SER A 109 -11.91 -16.77 -8.66
CA SER A 109 -10.55 -16.81 -9.22
C SER A 109 -10.07 -18.24 -9.38
N ALA A 110 -9.36 -18.53 -10.47
CA ALA A 110 -8.72 -19.82 -10.68
C ALA A 110 -7.40 -19.93 -9.89
N LEU A 111 -7.24 -21.03 -9.16
CA LEU A 111 -6.06 -21.35 -8.36
C LEU A 111 -5.55 -22.75 -8.71
N ASP A 112 -4.28 -22.83 -9.11
CA ASP A 112 -3.62 -24.10 -9.38
C ASP A 112 -3.16 -24.74 -8.06
N VAL A 113 -3.51 -26.00 -7.89
CA VAL A 113 -3.29 -26.78 -6.66
C VAL A 113 -2.74 -28.16 -6.99
N ARG A 114 -2.02 -28.74 -6.03
CA ARG A 114 -1.64 -30.15 -6.08
C ARG A 114 -2.65 -30.95 -5.26
N TRP A 115 -3.07 -32.12 -5.75
CA TRP A 115 -4.04 -32.94 -5.02
C TRP A 115 -3.52 -33.45 -3.67
N GLU A 116 -2.20 -33.45 -3.49
CA GLU A 116 -1.49 -33.75 -2.25
C GLU A 116 -1.40 -32.56 -1.26
N ASP A 117 -1.71 -31.33 -1.70
CA ASP A 117 -1.68 -30.15 -0.82
C ASP A 117 -2.65 -30.34 0.37
N THR A 118 -2.26 -29.89 1.56
CA THR A 118 -3.13 -29.89 2.75
C THR A 118 -4.07 -28.68 2.77
N GLY A 119 -5.09 -28.70 3.64
CA GLY A 119 -5.96 -27.54 3.86
C GLY A 119 -5.18 -26.27 4.21
N VAL A 120 -4.11 -26.40 5.02
CA VAL A 120 -3.20 -25.29 5.37
C VAL A 120 -2.44 -24.76 4.16
N ASP A 121 -1.92 -25.65 3.31
CA ASP A 121 -1.20 -25.23 2.10
C ASP A 121 -2.13 -24.53 1.12
N LEU A 122 -3.37 -25.00 1.01
CA LEU A 122 -4.39 -24.34 0.22
C LEU A 122 -4.73 -22.96 0.78
N LYS A 123 -4.92 -22.80 2.10
CA LYS A 123 -5.14 -21.50 2.74
C LYS A 123 -4.00 -20.53 2.42
N ARG A 124 -2.74 -20.97 2.51
CA ARG A 124 -1.56 -20.16 2.19
C ARG A 124 -1.55 -19.71 0.73
N ARG A 125 -1.88 -20.60 -0.21
CA ARG A 125 -1.98 -20.26 -1.65
C ARG A 125 -3.13 -19.29 -1.93
N VAL A 126 -4.27 -19.45 -1.26
CA VAL A 126 -5.43 -18.55 -1.35
C VAL A 126 -5.06 -17.16 -0.83
N ILE A 127 -4.41 -17.06 0.34
CA ILE A 127 -3.88 -15.83 0.92
C ILE A 127 -2.95 -15.11 -0.06
N GLN A 128 -1.99 -15.85 -0.64
CA GLN A 128 -1.05 -15.31 -1.63
C GLN A 128 -1.74 -14.85 -2.93
N LYS A 129 -2.77 -15.57 -3.39
CA LYS A 129 -3.49 -15.28 -4.64
C LYS A 129 -4.40 -14.05 -4.50
N ILE A 130 -5.08 -13.92 -3.36
CA ILE A 130 -6.01 -12.81 -3.08
C ILE A 130 -5.25 -11.58 -2.53
N GLY A 131 -4.00 -11.77 -2.08
CA GLY A 131 -3.21 -10.69 -1.47
C GLY A 131 -3.74 -10.32 -0.08
N LEU A 132 -4.24 -11.30 0.68
CA LEU A 132 -4.68 -11.11 2.06
C LEU A 132 -3.47 -11.30 3.00
N ASP A 133 -3.22 -10.37 3.92
CA ASP A 133 -2.28 -10.57 5.04
C ASP A 133 -3.04 -11.00 6.32
N ALA A 134 -3.92 -11.99 6.17
CA ALA A 134 -4.63 -12.62 7.28
C ALA A 134 -3.81 -13.79 7.84
N ASP A 135 -3.88 -14.01 9.16
CA ASP A 135 -3.31 -15.22 9.77
C ASP A 135 -4.02 -16.46 9.20
N VAL A 136 -3.28 -17.55 8.99
CA VAL A 136 -3.79 -18.80 8.37
C VAL A 136 -4.99 -19.35 9.15
N ASP A 137 -5.04 -19.08 10.45
CA ASP A 137 -6.10 -19.52 11.36
C ASP A 137 -7.41 -18.72 11.23
N GLY A 138 -7.36 -17.51 10.67
CA GLY A 138 -8.54 -16.64 10.44
C GLY A 138 -9.33 -16.95 9.17
N LEU A 139 -8.74 -17.74 8.25
CA LEU A 139 -9.33 -18.13 6.97
C LEU A 139 -10.03 -19.49 7.07
N ARG A 140 -11.29 -19.58 6.63
CA ARG A 140 -12.02 -20.84 6.47
C ARG A 140 -12.27 -21.09 4.99
N LEU A 141 -11.96 -22.30 4.55
CA LEU A 141 -12.24 -22.77 3.21
C LEU A 141 -13.43 -23.71 3.28
N MET A 142 -14.50 -23.40 2.56
CA MET A 142 -15.74 -24.17 2.53
C MET A 142 -15.88 -24.88 1.20
N PHE A 143 -16.04 -26.19 1.23
CA PHE A 143 -16.28 -27.04 0.06
C PHE A 143 -17.55 -27.86 0.27
N ALA A 144 -18.50 -27.78 -0.67
CA ALA A 144 -19.80 -28.47 -0.60
C ALA A 144 -20.54 -28.26 0.75
N GLY A 145 -20.46 -27.05 1.32
CA GLY A 145 -21.09 -26.70 2.60
C GLY A 145 -20.36 -27.22 3.85
N LYS A 146 -19.18 -27.84 3.71
CA LYS A 146 -18.33 -28.29 4.83
C LYS A 146 -17.01 -27.54 4.84
N GLN A 147 -16.52 -27.23 6.04
CA GLN A 147 -15.20 -26.65 6.22
C GLN A 147 -14.12 -27.68 5.91
N LEU A 148 -13.12 -27.31 5.11
CA LEU A 148 -11.95 -28.15 4.87
C LEU A 148 -11.07 -28.25 6.12
N GLU A 149 -10.61 -29.46 6.40
CA GLU A 149 -9.69 -29.75 7.50
C GLU A 149 -8.26 -29.38 7.13
N ASP A 150 -7.56 -28.77 8.08
CA ASP A 150 -6.21 -28.22 7.91
C ASP A 150 -5.14 -29.29 7.66
N ALA A 151 -5.23 -30.43 8.36
CA ALA A 151 -4.25 -31.51 8.28
C ALA A 151 -4.53 -32.55 7.18
N ARG A 152 -5.65 -32.46 6.45
CA ARG A 152 -6.00 -33.43 5.39
C ARG A 152 -5.70 -32.88 3.99
N SER A 153 -5.21 -33.74 3.11
CA SER A 153 -4.96 -33.38 1.71
C SER A 153 -6.25 -33.22 0.90
N LEU A 154 -6.26 -32.35 -0.12
CA LEU A 154 -7.42 -32.06 -0.97
C LEU A 154 -8.08 -33.31 -1.58
N ARG A 155 -7.30 -34.30 -2.03
CA ARG A 155 -7.83 -35.57 -2.57
C ARG A 155 -8.68 -36.37 -1.58
N HIS A 156 -8.31 -36.36 -0.30
CA HIS A 156 -9.02 -37.11 0.74
C HIS A 156 -10.28 -36.37 1.23
N GLN A 157 -10.42 -35.10 0.87
CA GLN A 157 -11.57 -34.26 1.18
C GLN A 157 -12.57 -34.17 0.01
N GLY A 158 -12.34 -34.94 -1.07
CA GLY A 158 -13.23 -35.01 -2.23
C GLY A 158 -13.16 -33.79 -3.17
N VAL A 159 -12.12 -32.96 -3.04
CA VAL A 159 -11.90 -31.79 -3.91
C VAL A 159 -11.45 -32.29 -5.28
N THR A 160 -12.14 -31.86 -6.35
CA THR A 160 -11.90 -32.28 -7.74
C THR A 160 -11.48 -31.12 -8.63
N ASN A 161 -11.00 -31.41 -9.84
CA ASN A 161 -10.68 -30.37 -10.81
C ASN A 161 -11.93 -29.52 -11.10
N HIS A 162 -11.75 -28.22 -11.24
CA HIS A 162 -12.80 -27.23 -11.52
C HIS A 162 -13.89 -27.11 -10.44
N CYS A 163 -13.64 -27.57 -9.21
CA CYS A 163 -14.58 -27.38 -8.12
C CYS A 163 -14.44 -25.98 -7.48
N THR A 164 -15.53 -25.48 -6.91
CA THR A 164 -15.55 -24.16 -6.25
C THR A 164 -15.40 -24.29 -4.73
N ILE A 165 -14.42 -23.61 -4.16
CA ILE A 165 -14.18 -23.47 -2.73
C ILE A 165 -14.50 -22.04 -2.32
N GLN A 166 -15.41 -21.88 -1.37
CA GLN A 166 -15.78 -20.57 -0.85
C GLN A 166 -14.83 -20.16 0.28
N VAL A 167 -14.29 -18.96 0.17
CA VAL A 167 -13.40 -18.37 1.17
C VAL A 167 -14.22 -17.54 2.15
N VAL A 168 -14.12 -17.84 3.45
CA VAL A 168 -14.81 -17.13 4.52
C VAL A 168 -13.77 -16.62 5.53
N LEU A 169 -13.84 -15.35 5.91
CA LEU A 169 -13.02 -14.79 6.98
C LEU A 169 -13.85 -14.68 8.25
N ARG A 170 -13.25 -15.07 9.38
CA ARG A 170 -13.81 -14.79 10.69
C ARG A 170 -13.33 -13.40 11.14
N LEU A 171 -14.25 -12.45 11.26
CA LEU A 171 -13.96 -11.16 11.90
C LEU A 171 -13.94 -11.32 13.42
N SER A 172 -12.98 -10.69 14.09
CA SER A 172 -12.95 -10.54 15.55
C SER A 172 -14.12 -9.65 15.98
N GLY A 173 -15.28 -10.27 16.22
CA GLY A 173 -16.55 -9.57 16.46
C GLY A 173 -17.81 -10.39 16.17
N GLY A 174 -17.70 -11.61 15.61
CA GLY A 174 -18.82 -12.56 15.58
C GLY A 174 -19.81 -12.46 14.42
N GLY A 175 -19.44 -11.86 13.28
CA GLY A 175 -20.24 -11.88 12.05
C GLY A 175 -19.47 -12.39 10.83
N ASP A 176 -20.12 -13.22 10.00
CA ASP A 176 -19.59 -13.75 8.73
C ASP A 176 -19.89 -12.78 7.56
N LEU A 177 -18.90 -12.55 6.70
CA LEU A 177 -19.00 -11.60 5.57
C LEU A 177 -19.98 -12.04 4.47
N SER A 178 -20.27 -13.34 4.36
CA SER A 178 -21.08 -13.92 3.29
C SER A 178 -22.58 -13.68 3.43
N SER A 179 -23.04 -13.14 4.57
CA SER A 179 -24.45 -12.79 4.80
C SER A 179 -24.77 -11.31 4.56
N LEU A 180 -23.79 -10.50 4.14
CA LEU A 180 -23.98 -9.05 3.95
C LEU A 180 -24.44 -8.72 2.51
N PRO A 181 -25.35 -7.75 2.33
CA PRO A 181 -25.74 -7.26 1.01
C PRO A 181 -24.54 -6.65 0.25
N PRO A 182 -24.56 -6.61 -1.10
CA PRO A 182 -23.39 -6.24 -1.92
C PRO A 182 -22.77 -4.86 -1.60
N GLY A 183 -23.59 -3.89 -1.18
CA GLY A 183 -23.11 -2.57 -0.74
C GLY A 183 -22.41 -2.59 0.62
N GLU A 184 -22.76 -3.52 1.51
CA GLU A 184 -22.08 -3.72 2.80
C GLU A 184 -20.85 -4.60 2.65
N ALA A 185 -20.86 -5.58 1.75
CA ALA A 185 -19.67 -6.35 1.39
C ALA A 185 -18.61 -5.45 0.73
N ARG A 186 -19.00 -4.52 -0.16
CA ARG A 186 -18.09 -3.51 -0.72
C ARG A 186 -17.51 -2.59 0.35
N ARG A 187 -18.33 -2.15 1.32
CA ARG A 187 -17.89 -1.36 2.48
C ARG A 187 -16.95 -2.16 3.39
N ALA A 188 -17.22 -3.44 3.63
CA ALA A 188 -16.35 -4.31 4.43
C ALA A 188 -15.03 -4.64 3.73
N VAL A 189 -15.02 -4.76 2.40
CA VAL A 189 -13.80 -4.92 1.58
C VAL A 189 -13.00 -3.61 1.50
N ALA A 190 -13.67 -2.45 1.42
CA ALA A 190 -13.02 -1.14 1.54
C ALA A 190 -12.40 -0.97 2.93
N ALA A 191 -13.11 -1.38 3.99
CA ALA A 191 -12.62 -1.40 5.36
C ALA A 191 -11.44 -2.34 5.58
N PHE A 192 -11.47 -3.50 4.93
CA PHE A 192 -10.34 -4.43 4.96
C PHE A 192 -9.14 -3.90 4.16
N ARG A 193 -9.37 -3.23 3.03
CA ARG A 193 -8.31 -2.56 2.26
C ARG A 193 -7.66 -1.43 3.05
N TYR A 194 -8.45 -0.67 3.81
CA TYR A 194 -7.94 0.40 4.68
C TYR A 194 -7.18 -0.15 5.89
N SER A 195 -7.66 -1.23 6.53
CA SER A 195 -6.94 -1.94 7.60
C SER A 195 -5.60 -2.55 7.13
N ALA A 196 -5.54 -3.08 5.91
CA ALA A 196 -4.30 -3.53 5.28
C ALA A 196 -3.39 -2.35 4.87
N MET A 197 -3.94 -1.16 4.61
CA MET A 197 -3.18 0.05 4.29
C MET A 197 -2.59 0.75 5.52
N LEU A 198 -3.25 0.65 6.67
CA LEU A 198 -2.75 1.10 7.98
C LEU A 198 -1.63 0.22 8.52
N LYS A 199 -1.45 -0.99 7.97
CA LYS A 199 -0.24 -1.81 8.14
C LYS A 199 0.71 -1.50 6.97
N GLY A 200 1.39 -0.36 7.04
CA GLY A 200 2.48 -0.05 6.11
C GLY A 200 3.61 -1.09 6.19
N LYS A 201 4.53 -1.11 5.21
CA LYS A 201 5.80 -1.85 5.33
C LYS A 201 6.68 -1.35 6.48
N CYS A 202 6.41 -0.16 7.01
CA CYS A 202 7.06 0.34 8.22
C CYS A 202 6.68 -0.55 9.42
N LYS A 203 7.60 -1.45 9.81
CA LYS A 203 7.43 -2.39 10.93
C LYS A 203 7.18 -1.73 12.30
N ARG A 204 7.34 -0.40 12.39
CA ARG A 204 7.27 0.40 13.62
C ARG A 204 5.99 1.24 13.72
N CYS A 205 5.34 1.54 12.60
CA CYS A 205 4.08 2.27 12.58
C CYS A 205 2.92 1.28 12.53
N VAL A 206 2.22 1.12 13.66
CA VAL A 206 0.98 0.35 13.73
C VAL A 206 -0.18 1.33 13.76
N GLY A 207 -1.16 1.17 12.87
CA GLY A 207 -2.38 1.96 12.87
C GLY A 207 -3.40 1.44 13.88
N GLU A 208 -4.13 2.35 14.51
CA GLU A 208 -5.31 2.01 15.30
C GLU A 208 -6.47 1.65 14.36
N ILE A 209 -7.18 0.57 14.68
CA ILE A 209 -8.37 0.15 13.93
C ILE A 209 -9.56 0.87 14.58
N LEU A 210 -10.02 1.95 13.96
CA LEU A 210 -11.24 2.64 14.36
C LEU A 210 -12.45 2.12 13.57
N PRO A 211 -13.69 2.31 14.07
CA PRO A 211 -14.90 2.07 13.29
C PRO A 211 -14.96 2.92 12.02
N GLU A 212 -15.36 2.30 10.90
CA GLU A 212 -15.45 2.98 9.61
C GLU A 212 -16.78 3.66 9.33
N VAL A 213 -16.70 4.84 8.73
CA VAL A 213 -17.81 5.51 8.07
C VAL A 213 -17.48 5.66 6.58
N THR A 214 -18.38 5.20 5.72
CA THR A 214 -18.29 5.47 4.28
C THR A 214 -19.13 6.71 3.97
N PRO A 215 -18.53 7.81 3.48
CA PRO A 215 -19.27 9.02 3.16
C PRO A 215 -20.11 8.80 1.89
N GLU A 216 -21.24 9.50 1.81
CA GLU A 216 -21.93 9.75 0.56
C GLU A 216 -21.11 10.76 -0.26
N ILE A 217 -20.89 10.46 -1.55
CA ILE A 217 -20.16 11.33 -2.47
C ILE A 217 -21.19 12.13 -3.26
N VAL A 218 -21.21 13.44 -3.04
CA VAL A 218 -22.19 14.36 -3.62
C VAL A 218 -21.48 15.34 -4.56
N PRO A 219 -22.02 15.62 -5.76
CA PRO A 219 -21.49 16.69 -6.61
C PRO A 219 -21.65 18.04 -5.91
N GLY A 220 -20.58 18.83 -5.89
CA GLY A 220 -20.55 20.18 -5.33
C GLY A 220 -21.30 21.19 -6.19
N THR A 221 -21.53 22.38 -5.65
CA THR A 221 -22.22 23.49 -6.33
C THR A 221 -21.36 24.17 -7.41
N GLU A 222 -20.05 23.96 -7.37
CA GLU A 222 -19.09 24.44 -8.38
C GLU A 222 -18.66 23.27 -9.28
N GLU A 223 -18.41 23.53 -10.56
CA GLU A 223 -17.90 22.51 -11.50
C GLU A 223 -16.63 21.85 -10.93
N ASN A 224 -16.58 20.52 -10.98
CA ASN A 224 -15.49 19.67 -10.48
C ASN A 224 -15.24 19.65 -8.96
N ARG A 225 -16.08 20.25 -8.12
CA ARG A 225 -15.98 20.02 -6.66
C ARG A 225 -16.74 18.77 -6.24
N THR A 226 -16.07 17.90 -5.48
CA THR A 226 -16.68 16.73 -4.84
C THR A 226 -16.85 17.00 -3.35
N VAL A 227 -18.07 16.90 -2.85
CA VAL A 227 -18.39 17.02 -1.42
C VAL A 227 -18.61 15.62 -0.86
N TYR A 228 -18.03 15.35 0.30
CA TYR A 228 -18.21 14.12 1.04
C TYR A 228 -19.11 14.39 2.24
N ARG A 229 -20.13 13.55 2.41
CA ARG A 229 -21.08 13.64 3.53
C ARG A 229 -21.01 12.37 4.36
N ALA A 230 -20.38 12.45 5.52
CA ALA A 230 -20.27 11.32 6.45
C ALA A 230 -21.41 11.36 7.47
N HIS A 231 -22.24 10.32 7.48
CA HIS A 231 -23.31 10.14 8.46
C HIS A 231 -22.82 9.28 9.62
N ILE A 232 -22.60 9.91 10.77
CA ILE A 232 -22.10 9.25 11.97
C ILE A 232 -23.28 8.95 12.90
N PRO A 233 -23.60 7.67 13.18
CA PRO A 233 -24.88 7.28 13.77
C PRO A 233 -24.97 7.49 15.29
N SER A 234 -23.83 7.61 15.99
CA SER A 234 -23.79 7.70 17.44
C SER A 234 -22.50 8.37 17.92
N ALA A 235 -22.43 8.67 19.22
CA ALA A 235 -21.21 9.08 19.87
C ALA A 235 -20.09 8.03 19.69
N GLY A 236 -18.85 8.48 19.55
CA GLY A 236 -17.66 7.63 19.37
C GLY A 236 -16.62 8.22 18.42
N SER A 237 -15.57 7.45 18.17
CA SER A 237 -14.52 7.78 17.21
C SER A 237 -14.72 6.97 15.93
N PHE A 238 -14.66 7.62 14.79
CA PHE A 238 -14.89 7.03 13.47
C PHE A 238 -13.84 7.53 12.48
N HIS A 239 -13.50 6.72 11.48
CA HIS A 239 -12.68 7.17 10.36
C HIS A 239 -13.37 6.96 9.02
N CYS A 240 -13.08 7.86 8.09
CA CYS A 240 -13.61 7.81 6.76
C CYS A 240 -12.85 6.78 5.90
N SER A 241 -13.58 5.82 5.32
CA SER A 241 -13.00 4.80 4.43
C SER A 241 -12.43 5.39 3.13
N GLU A 242 -12.97 6.54 2.67
CA GLU A 242 -12.61 7.17 1.41
C GLU A 242 -11.53 8.24 1.54
N THR A 243 -11.35 8.89 2.69
CA THR A 243 -10.37 9.99 2.82
C THR A 243 -9.39 9.80 3.97
N GLY A 244 -9.62 8.83 4.84
CA GLY A 244 -8.86 8.63 6.07
C GLY A 244 -9.09 9.72 7.13
N LEU A 245 -9.95 10.70 6.88
CA LEU A 245 -10.30 11.73 7.86
C LEU A 245 -11.08 11.10 9.01
N GLY A 246 -10.66 11.33 10.26
CA GLY A 246 -11.33 10.81 11.44
C GLY A 246 -12.04 11.88 12.26
N PHE A 247 -13.07 11.44 12.98
CA PHE A 247 -13.91 12.29 13.81
C PHE A 247 -14.20 11.60 15.15
N GLU A 248 -14.05 12.35 16.23
CA GLU A 248 -14.56 11.99 17.55
C GLU A 248 -15.80 12.83 17.82
N VAL A 249 -16.95 12.19 18.01
CA VAL A 249 -18.25 12.88 18.11
C VAL A 249 -18.98 12.50 19.39
N SER A 250 -19.73 13.45 19.94
CA SER A 250 -20.49 13.29 21.19
C SER A 250 -21.95 12.89 21.00
N ALA A 251 -22.47 12.98 19.76
CA ALA A 251 -23.80 12.55 19.38
C ALA A 251 -23.82 12.18 17.88
N ALA A 252 -24.95 11.65 17.40
CA ALA A 252 -25.15 11.42 15.97
C ALA A 252 -25.04 12.75 15.20
N VAL A 253 -24.28 12.75 14.12
CA VAL A 253 -24.00 13.97 13.36
C VAL A 253 -23.73 13.66 11.90
N THR A 254 -24.07 14.61 11.03
CA THR A 254 -23.62 14.60 9.64
C THR A 254 -22.49 15.59 9.48
N VAL A 255 -21.34 15.12 9.03
CA VAL A 255 -20.17 15.96 8.73
C VAL A 255 -20.01 16.06 7.23
N GLU A 256 -20.02 17.27 6.71
CA GLU A 256 -19.71 17.55 5.31
C GLU A 256 -18.28 18.06 5.19
N TYR A 257 -17.54 17.56 4.20
CA TYR A 257 -16.20 18.05 3.95
C TYR A 257 -15.79 17.89 2.48
N GLU A 258 -14.79 18.65 2.08
CA GLU A 258 -14.19 18.60 0.74
C GLU A 258 -12.66 18.75 0.83
N TYR A 259 -11.95 18.29 -0.20
CA TYR A 259 -10.51 18.55 -0.31
C TYR A 259 -10.27 20.04 -0.62
N GLY A 260 -9.32 20.64 0.08
CA GLY A 260 -8.75 21.94 -0.23
C GLY A 260 -7.48 21.82 -1.08
N SER A 261 -6.97 22.95 -1.55
CA SER A 261 -5.75 23.03 -2.36
C SER A 261 -4.65 23.77 -1.61
N TRP A 262 -3.56 23.08 -1.26
CA TRP A 262 -2.37 23.72 -0.71
C TRP A 262 -1.73 24.69 -1.71
N ALA A 263 -1.89 24.45 -3.01
CA ALA A 263 -1.39 25.33 -4.05
C ALA A 263 -2.04 26.73 -4.01
N GLU A 264 -3.32 26.80 -3.62
CA GLU A 264 -4.09 28.04 -3.48
C GLU A 264 -3.93 28.67 -2.11
N SER A 265 -3.91 27.86 -1.03
CA SER A 265 -3.93 28.38 0.34
C SER A 265 -2.54 28.74 0.89
N LEU A 266 -1.49 28.01 0.52
CA LEU A 266 -0.16 28.18 1.11
C LEU A 266 0.72 29.12 0.29
N SER A 267 1.12 30.25 0.88
CA SER A 267 1.94 31.28 0.22
C SER A 267 3.36 30.78 -0.13
N PRO A 268 4.02 31.35 -1.15
CA PRO A 268 5.39 30.96 -1.53
C PRO A 268 6.40 31.08 -0.39
N SER A 269 6.29 32.13 0.45
CA SER A 269 7.14 32.32 1.63
C SER A 269 6.90 31.25 2.68
N ALA A 270 5.64 30.89 2.95
CA ALA A 270 5.31 29.83 3.88
C ALA A 270 5.83 28.46 3.41
N ARG A 271 5.84 28.19 2.09
CA ARG A 271 6.42 26.95 1.52
C ARG A 271 7.91 26.81 1.76
N GLN A 272 8.65 27.89 2.03
CA GLN A 272 10.07 27.79 2.37
C GLN A 272 10.28 27.32 3.82
N GLU A 273 9.35 27.64 4.72
CA GLU A 273 9.42 27.31 6.14
C GLU A 273 8.66 26.03 6.50
N TRP A 274 7.62 25.70 5.74
CA TRP A 274 6.70 24.60 6.06
C TRP A 274 6.71 23.54 4.96
N MET A 275 6.61 22.28 5.39
CA MET A 275 6.42 21.11 4.57
C MET A 275 4.97 20.65 4.72
N VAL A 276 4.29 20.40 3.60
CA VAL A 276 2.97 19.75 3.63
C VAL A 276 3.15 18.33 4.16
N ALA A 277 2.37 17.96 5.18
CA ALA A 277 2.45 16.66 5.85
C ALA A 277 1.18 15.80 5.65
N GLY A 278 0.12 16.36 5.07
CA GLY A 278 -1.12 15.67 4.78
C GLY A 278 -2.07 16.50 3.91
N PRO A 279 -3.22 15.95 3.49
CA PRO A 279 -4.19 16.66 2.67
C PRO A 279 -4.86 17.81 3.45
N LEU A 280 -5.31 18.82 2.69
CA LEU A 280 -6.09 19.94 3.22
C LEU A 280 -7.59 19.60 3.13
N PHE A 281 -8.35 19.86 4.19
CA PHE A 281 -9.79 19.64 4.21
C PHE A 281 -10.53 20.92 4.57
N ARG A 282 -11.65 21.19 3.90
CA ARG A 282 -12.65 22.14 4.38
C ARG A 282 -13.76 21.35 5.03
N ILE A 283 -13.92 21.48 6.35
CA ILE A 283 -14.87 20.69 7.15
C ILE A 283 -16.03 21.59 7.59
N ARG A 284 -17.25 21.05 7.56
CA ARG A 284 -18.48 21.68 8.04
C ARG A 284 -19.27 20.66 8.87
N ALA A 285 -19.53 21.00 10.12
CA ALA A 285 -20.40 20.22 11.00
C ALA A 285 -21.06 21.15 12.02
N GLU A 286 -22.07 20.62 12.71
CA GLU A 286 -22.68 21.32 13.83
C GLU A 286 -21.62 21.58 14.93
N PRO A 287 -21.46 22.84 15.39
CA PRO A 287 -20.59 23.18 16.50
C PRO A 287 -20.89 22.32 17.73
N ASP A 288 -19.89 22.11 18.60
CA ASP A 288 -19.99 21.40 19.88
C ASP A 288 -20.32 19.90 19.81
N THR A 289 -20.72 19.36 18.65
CA THR A 289 -20.99 17.93 18.48
C THR A 289 -19.73 17.13 18.18
N VAL A 290 -18.86 17.67 17.32
CA VAL A 290 -17.54 17.09 17.01
C VAL A 290 -16.55 17.54 18.08
N ARG A 291 -16.02 16.58 18.84
CA ARG A 291 -15.07 16.80 19.93
C ARG A 291 -13.63 16.82 19.46
N ALA A 292 -13.29 16.02 18.45
CA ALA A 292 -11.97 16.06 17.85
C ALA A 292 -12.01 15.69 16.36
N VAL A 293 -11.04 16.21 15.61
CA VAL A 293 -10.79 15.83 14.22
C VAL A 293 -9.42 15.18 14.14
N HIS A 294 -9.34 14.01 13.51
CA HIS A 294 -8.11 13.28 13.27
C HIS A 294 -7.69 13.53 11.82
N LEU A 295 -6.74 14.45 11.61
CA LEU A 295 -6.26 14.83 10.29
C LEU A 295 -5.17 13.84 9.82
N PRO A 296 -5.34 13.16 8.69
CA PRO A 296 -4.34 12.22 8.20
C PRO A 296 -3.03 12.93 7.83
N HIS A 297 -1.91 12.29 8.15
CA HIS A 297 -0.58 12.70 7.69
C HIS A 297 0.21 11.49 7.18
N PHE A 298 1.18 11.77 6.32
CA PHE A 298 2.08 10.77 5.76
C PHE A 298 3.47 10.79 6.40
N VAL A 299 3.74 11.63 7.41
CA VAL A 299 5.01 11.61 8.16
C VAL A 299 5.13 10.31 8.97
N CYS A 300 6.30 9.68 8.92
CA CYS A 300 6.63 8.50 9.69
C CYS A 300 7.27 8.90 11.03
N LEU A 301 6.68 8.49 12.15
CA LEU A 301 7.16 8.83 13.49
C LEU A 301 8.08 7.75 14.10
N ALA A 302 8.28 6.65 13.37
CA ALA A 302 8.99 5.46 13.83
C ALA A 302 10.39 5.75 14.41
N ASP A 303 11.13 6.69 13.81
CA ASP A 303 12.51 6.99 14.18
C ASP A 303 12.65 8.21 15.10
N GLY A 304 11.57 8.56 15.82
CA GLY A 304 11.59 9.65 16.81
C GLY A 304 11.58 11.03 16.16
N ALA A 305 10.77 11.19 15.11
CA ALA A 305 10.53 12.50 14.52
C ALA A 305 10.05 13.49 15.60
N ASP A 306 10.60 14.70 15.61
CA ASP A 306 10.26 15.71 16.61
C ASP A 306 8.82 16.21 16.39
N GLU A 307 7.91 15.66 17.17
CA GLU A 307 6.48 15.97 17.19
C GLU A 307 6.21 17.47 17.40
N SER A 308 7.12 18.21 18.05
CA SER A 308 6.98 19.66 18.26
C SER A 308 7.04 20.48 16.97
N LEU A 309 7.50 19.87 15.87
CA LEU A 309 7.53 20.50 14.55
C LEU A 309 6.20 20.38 13.80
N CYS A 310 5.31 19.50 14.24
CA CYS A 310 3.99 19.32 13.65
C CYS A 310 3.03 20.42 14.07
N HIS A 311 2.34 21.03 13.10
CA HIS A 311 1.35 22.07 13.32
C HIS A 311 0.13 21.82 12.44
N ILE A 312 -1.04 22.19 12.95
CA ILE A 312 -2.29 22.19 12.20
C ILE A 312 -2.50 23.61 11.68
N ALA A 313 -2.57 23.75 10.36
CA ALA A 313 -2.82 25.03 9.71
C ALA A 313 -4.32 25.25 9.57
N HIS A 314 -4.77 26.43 9.98
CA HIS A 314 -6.12 26.93 9.80
C HIS A 314 -6.07 28.05 8.77
N PHE A 315 -6.94 27.99 7.76
CA PHE A 315 -7.11 29.07 6.81
C PHE A 315 -8.49 29.68 6.94
N GLU A 316 -8.53 30.91 7.43
CA GLU A 316 -9.75 31.70 7.59
C GLU A 316 -9.55 33.08 6.96
N ALA A 317 -10.49 33.49 6.09
CA ALA A 317 -10.45 34.77 5.38
C ALA A 317 -9.08 35.08 4.70
N GLY A 318 -8.41 34.06 4.16
CA GLY A 318 -7.11 34.19 3.49
C GLY A 318 -5.90 34.35 4.41
N ARG A 319 -6.07 34.22 5.73
CA ARG A 319 -4.97 34.20 6.70
C ARG A 319 -4.72 32.79 7.22
N MET A 320 -3.44 32.44 7.30
CA MET A 320 -2.98 31.19 7.92
C MET A 320 -2.70 31.44 9.41
N THR A 321 -3.33 30.66 10.27
CA THR A 321 -2.93 30.51 11.67
C THR A 321 -2.47 29.08 11.91
N LEU A 322 -1.63 28.89 12.92
CA LEU A 322 -1.04 27.59 13.25
C LEU A 322 -1.42 27.24 14.69
N GLU A 323 -1.89 26.01 14.87
CA GLU A 323 -2.24 25.43 16.16
C GLU A 323 -1.39 24.18 16.40
N SER A 324 -0.96 23.95 17.63
CA SER A 324 -0.27 22.70 17.98
C SER A 324 -1.30 21.59 18.11
N PRO A 325 -1.08 20.41 17.49
CA PRO A 325 -1.98 19.27 17.67
C PRO A 325 -2.03 18.86 19.14
N THR A 326 -3.21 18.45 19.61
CA THR A 326 -3.42 17.97 20.98
C THR A 326 -2.68 16.65 21.23
N ARG A 327 -2.68 15.78 20.21
CA ARG A 327 -1.94 14.51 20.17
C ARG A 327 -1.55 14.19 18.74
N ILE A 328 -0.44 13.48 18.57
CA ILE A 328 0.03 12.98 17.27
C ILE A 328 0.13 11.47 17.35
N ASN A 329 -0.55 10.80 16.42
CA ASN A 329 -0.53 9.36 16.24
C ASN A 329 0.29 9.02 14.98
N ASN A 330 0.57 7.74 14.73
CA ASN A 330 1.42 7.32 13.59
C ASN A 330 0.94 7.79 12.20
N PHE A 331 -0.35 8.06 12.05
CA PHE A 331 -0.96 8.42 10.76
C PHE A 331 -1.91 9.63 10.86
N PHE A 332 -2.11 10.20 12.06
CA PHE A 332 -3.06 11.28 12.27
C PHE A 332 -2.56 12.30 13.29
N ALA A 333 -2.78 13.57 13.01
CA ALA A 333 -2.65 14.66 13.98
C ALA A 333 -4.06 15.01 14.48
N VAL A 334 -4.24 15.09 15.79
CA VAL A 334 -5.55 15.32 16.38
C VAL A 334 -5.70 16.74 16.87
N LEU A 335 -6.82 17.35 16.51
CA LEU A 335 -7.27 18.65 16.98
C LEU A 335 -8.54 18.47 17.83
N GLU A 336 -8.47 18.77 19.12
CA GLU A 336 -9.63 18.81 20.00
C GLU A 336 -10.36 20.17 19.92
N ASN A 337 -11.68 20.14 20.08
CA ASN A 337 -12.56 21.32 19.98
C ASN A 337 -12.29 22.17 18.73
N PRO A 338 -12.36 21.56 17.53
CA PRO A 338 -11.92 22.19 16.30
C PRO A 338 -12.75 23.43 15.97
N SER A 339 -12.08 24.50 15.55
CA SER A 339 -12.72 25.58 14.81
C SER A 339 -12.79 25.18 13.33
N PHE A 340 -14.01 25.04 12.80
CA PHE A 340 -14.19 24.60 11.43
C PHE A 340 -13.77 25.67 10.43
N SER A 341 -12.68 25.37 9.72
CA SER A 341 -12.11 26.17 8.63
C SER A 341 -11.47 25.22 7.60
N GLN A 342 -10.58 25.71 6.75
CA GLN A 342 -9.67 24.82 6.03
C GLN A 342 -8.55 24.37 6.95
N LEU A 343 -8.48 23.06 7.20
CA LEU A 343 -7.58 22.41 8.15
C LEU A 343 -6.64 21.45 7.43
N GLY A 344 -5.36 21.48 7.77
CA GLY A 344 -4.38 20.55 7.21
C GLY A 344 -3.10 20.51 8.02
N VAL A 345 -2.34 19.43 7.89
CA VAL A 345 -1.12 19.21 8.70
C VAL A 345 0.10 19.78 7.97
N LEU A 346 0.86 20.61 8.66
CA LEU A 346 2.16 21.13 8.24
C LEU A 346 3.26 20.66 9.20
N TRP A 347 4.47 20.49 8.66
CA TRP A 347 5.65 20.17 9.43
C TRP A 347 6.71 21.26 9.24
N ARG A 348 7.27 21.77 10.33
CA ARG A 348 8.26 22.85 10.24
C ARG A 348 9.58 22.34 9.65
N LYS A 349 10.10 23.05 8.66
CA LYS A 349 11.41 22.78 8.05
C LYS A 349 12.51 23.33 8.94
N ILE A 350 13.37 22.45 9.45
CA ILE A 350 14.63 22.87 10.09
C ILE A 350 15.69 22.96 8.99
N ARG A 351 16.30 24.14 8.80
CA ARG A 351 17.25 24.43 7.69
C ARG A 351 18.41 23.42 7.55
N SER A 352 18.73 22.67 8.61
CA SER A 352 19.78 21.64 8.62
C SER A 352 19.29 20.20 8.50
N ALA A 353 17.96 19.94 8.52
CA ALA A 353 17.41 18.58 8.69
C ALA A 353 16.22 18.18 7.78
N ILE A 354 15.83 18.99 6.79
CA ILE A 354 14.68 18.68 5.89
C ILE A 354 14.84 17.33 5.18
N LYS A 355 16.08 16.91 4.89
CA LYS A 355 16.40 15.62 4.23
C LYS A 355 16.18 14.38 5.10
N PHE A 356 15.77 14.53 6.36
CA PHE A 356 15.67 13.42 7.32
C PHE A 356 14.27 13.20 7.87
N ILE A 357 13.23 13.86 7.36
CA ILE A 357 11.85 13.54 7.78
C ILE A 357 11.36 12.36 6.95
N PRO A 358 11.20 11.15 7.53
CA PRO A 358 10.76 9.99 6.79
C PRO A 358 9.27 10.11 6.46
N ILE A 359 8.90 9.73 5.25
CA ILE A 359 7.55 9.85 4.68
C ILE A 359 7.06 8.47 4.28
N HIS A 360 5.87 8.09 4.74
CA HIS A 360 5.14 6.95 4.21
C HIS A 360 4.73 7.24 2.77
N SER A 361 5.15 6.37 1.85
CA SER A 361 4.99 6.57 0.41
C SER A 361 4.44 5.34 -0.29
N LEU A 362 3.95 5.56 -1.51
CA LEU A 362 3.32 4.56 -2.35
C LEU A 362 3.89 4.60 -3.76
N VAL A 363 4.01 3.42 -4.36
CA VAL A 363 4.21 3.21 -5.79
C VAL A 363 2.89 2.79 -6.42
N LEU A 364 2.47 3.48 -7.47
CA LEU A 364 1.31 3.11 -8.28
C LEU A 364 1.76 2.80 -9.71
N ILE A 365 1.13 1.81 -10.34
CA ILE A 365 1.43 1.43 -11.73
C ILE A 365 0.14 1.43 -12.54
N TYR A 366 0.18 2.07 -13.70
CA TYR A 366 -0.89 2.10 -14.69
C TYR A 366 -0.36 1.63 -16.04
N ARG A 367 -1.18 0.92 -16.81
CA ARG A 367 -0.90 0.58 -18.22
C ARG A 367 -1.68 1.53 -19.12
N ALA A 368 -0.99 2.27 -19.97
CA ALA A 368 -1.64 3.07 -21.01
C ALA A 368 -2.16 2.15 -22.12
N LEU A 369 -3.48 2.16 -22.39
CA LEU A 369 -4.10 1.26 -23.38
C LEU A 369 -4.13 1.83 -24.80
N ARG A 370 -3.72 3.10 -24.96
CA ARG A 370 -3.61 3.79 -26.25
C ARG A 370 -2.36 3.40 -27.06
N ALA A 371 -1.34 2.84 -26.39
CA ALA A 371 -0.11 2.40 -27.02
C ALA A 371 -0.28 0.99 -27.60
N ALA A 372 0.26 0.74 -28.80
CA ALA A 372 0.29 -0.58 -29.41
C ALA A 372 1.15 -1.56 -28.58
N ASP A 373 2.23 -1.03 -28.03
CA ASP A 373 3.17 -1.72 -27.16
C ASP A 373 2.81 -1.53 -25.68
N ILE A 374 3.54 -2.20 -24.79
CA ILE A 374 3.29 -2.11 -23.35
C ILE A 374 4.00 -0.87 -22.81
N THR A 375 3.20 0.17 -22.57
CA THR A 375 3.60 1.39 -21.87
C THR A 375 3.00 1.39 -20.47
N LEU A 376 3.86 1.48 -19.46
CA LEU A 376 3.48 1.62 -18.05
C LEU A 376 3.86 3.02 -17.55
N HIS A 377 2.98 3.62 -16.75
CA HIS A 377 3.29 4.80 -15.95
C HIS A 377 3.47 4.36 -14.49
N LEU A 378 4.63 4.67 -13.93
CA LEU A 378 4.95 4.43 -12.52
C LEU A 378 4.97 5.77 -11.78
N TYR A 379 4.12 5.88 -10.76
CA TYR A 379 4.08 7.04 -9.86
C TYR A 379 4.72 6.70 -8.52
N LEU A 380 5.41 7.67 -7.95
CA LEU A 380 5.93 7.62 -6.58
C LEU A 380 5.40 8.81 -5.80
N ILE A 381 4.48 8.56 -4.86
CA ILE A 381 3.74 9.61 -4.15
C ILE A 381 3.76 9.37 -2.63
N PRO A 382 3.59 10.42 -1.80
CA PRO A 382 3.29 10.19 -0.39
C PRO A 382 1.97 9.43 -0.25
N ASN A 383 1.77 8.77 0.90
CA ASN A 383 0.55 8.05 1.23
C ASN A 383 -0.61 9.02 1.51
N ASP A 384 -1.08 9.67 0.46
CA ASP A 384 -2.14 10.67 0.45
C ASP A 384 -3.27 10.21 -0.47
N HIS A 385 -4.48 10.10 0.08
CA HIS A 385 -5.64 9.65 -0.69
C HIS A 385 -6.02 10.65 -1.80
N SER A 386 -5.85 11.96 -1.57
CA SER A 386 -6.18 12.99 -2.55
C SER A 386 -5.34 12.85 -3.83
N LEU A 387 -4.04 12.54 -3.69
CA LEU A 387 -3.15 12.31 -4.82
C LEU A 387 -3.48 11.03 -5.57
N ARG A 388 -3.77 9.93 -4.84
CA ARG A 388 -4.20 8.67 -5.46
C ARG A 388 -5.47 8.85 -6.29
N LYS A 389 -6.44 9.60 -5.76
CA LYS A 389 -7.68 9.91 -6.46
C LYS A 389 -7.41 10.74 -7.72
N ALA A 390 -6.62 11.81 -7.60
CA ALA A 390 -6.28 12.67 -8.73
C ALA A 390 -5.56 11.90 -9.86
N ILE A 391 -4.58 11.05 -9.53
CA ILE A 391 -3.88 10.21 -10.50
C ILE A 391 -4.85 9.23 -11.16
N ALA A 392 -5.73 8.58 -10.40
CA ALA A 392 -6.69 7.64 -10.96
C ALA A 392 -7.66 8.33 -11.95
N GLU A 393 -8.10 9.55 -11.65
CA GLU A 393 -8.95 10.36 -12.54
C GLU A 393 -8.19 10.83 -13.79
N GLU A 394 -6.93 11.24 -13.67
CA GLU A 394 -6.08 11.62 -14.79
C GLU A 394 -5.81 10.42 -15.72
N GLU A 395 -5.42 9.29 -15.16
CA GLU A 395 -5.16 8.05 -15.90
C GLU A 395 -6.42 7.50 -16.57
N MET A 396 -7.59 7.70 -15.96
CA MET A 396 -8.87 7.38 -16.59
C MET A 396 -9.09 8.21 -17.87
N LYS A 397 -8.73 9.51 -17.88
CA LYS A 397 -8.79 10.35 -19.08
C LYS A 397 -7.84 9.86 -20.17
N TRP A 398 -6.69 9.31 -19.79
CA TRP A 398 -5.71 8.73 -20.73
C TRP A 398 -6.04 7.30 -21.19
N LYS A 399 -7.18 6.75 -20.74
CA LYS A 399 -7.61 5.37 -21.01
C LYS A 399 -6.59 4.36 -20.51
N SER A 400 -6.00 4.61 -19.35
CA SER A 400 -5.08 3.68 -18.71
C SER A 400 -5.81 2.79 -17.72
N LYS A 401 -5.20 1.65 -17.41
CA LYS A 401 -5.71 0.67 -16.44
C LYS A 401 -4.72 0.49 -15.30
N HIS A 402 -5.19 0.60 -14.07
CA HIS A 402 -4.37 0.32 -12.89
C HIS A 402 -3.87 -1.14 -12.88
N VAL A 403 -2.57 -1.32 -12.65
CA VAL A 403 -1.90 -2.62 -12.54
C VAL A 403 -1.67 -2.89 -11.05
N PRO A 404 -2.44 -3.80 -10.42
CA PRO A 404 -2.36 -4.00 -8.99
C PRO A 404 -1.01 -4.62 -8.59
N LYS A 405 -0.23 -3.89 -7.81
CA LYS A 405 1.00 -4.33 -7.15
C LYS A 405 1.03 -3.84 -5.71
N PRO A 406 1.78 -4.50 -4.80
CA PRO A 406 1.95 -4.01 -3.43
C PRO A 406 2.49 -2.58 -3.46
N PRO A 407 1.70 -1.57 -3.02
CA PRO A 407 2.07 -0.18 -3.27
C PRO A 407 3.07 0.37 -2.26
N GLN A 408 3.18 -0.20 -1.06
CA GLN A 408 3.95 0.39 0.03
C GLN A 408 5.46 0.30 -0.20
N THR A 409 6.14 1.42 0.01
CA THR A 409 7.61 1.52 0.03
C THR A 409 8.15 1.50 1.46
N ASP A 410 9.46 1.37 1.61
CA ASP A 410 10.15 1.86 2.80
C ASP A 410 10.01 3.39 2.91
N PRO A 411 10.12 4.00 4.12
CA PRO A 411 9.97 5.44 4.26
C PRO A 411 10.95 6.24 3.39
N LEU A 412 10.44 7.25 2.70
CA LEU A 412 11.19 8.08 1.75
C LEU A 412 11.38 9.49 2.27
N TYR A 413 12.20 10.30 1.61
CA TYR A 413 12.55 11.64 2.06
C TYR A 413 12.26 12.66 0.97
N PHE A 414 11.50 13.71 1.30
CA PHE A 414 11.25 14.79 0.34
C PHE A 414 12.55 15.52 -0.02
N GLY A 415 12.70 15.85 -1.30
CA GLY A 415 13.91 16.46 -1.84
C GLY A 415 14.97 15.45 -2.30
N SER A 416 14.77 14.16 -2.04
CA SER A 416 15.64 13.09 -2.52
C SER A 416 15.22 12.63 -3.92
N GLN A 417 16.19 12.10 -4.67
CA GLN A 417 15.95 11.51 -5.98
C GLN A 417 15.92 9.98 -5.88
N TYR A 418 14.99 9.39 -6.62
CA TYR A 418 14.80 7.94 -6.68
C TYR A 418 14.88 7.47 -8.12
N GLN A 419 15.55 6.35 -8.34
CA GLN A 419 15.76 5.76 -9.65
C GLN A 419 14.92 4.50 -9.81
N VAL A 420 14.27 4.36 -10.98
CA VAL A 420 13.60 3.10 -11.36
C VAL A 420 14.57 2.29 -12.22
N THR A 421 14.80 1.04 -11.83
CA THR A 421 15.65 0.11 -12.58
C THR A 421 14.94 -1.22 -12.82
N SER A 422 15.37 -1.91 -13.87
CA SER A 422 14.88 -3.24 -14.23
C SER A 422 16.06 -4.14 -14.60
N ALA A 423 15.88 -5.44 -14.39
CA ALA A 423 16.83 -6.46 -14.86
C ALA A 423 16.62 -6.80 -16.35
N SER A 424 15.50 -6.38 -16.94
CA SER A 424 15.17 -6.54 -18.35
C SER A 424 15.58 -5.31 -19.15
N ASP A 425 15.91 -5.47 -20.44
CA ASP A 425 16.09 -4.36 -21.38
C ASP A 425 14.75 -3.65 -21.59
N LEU A 426 14.51 -2.59 -20.81
CA LEU A 426 13.35 -1.72 -20.90
C LEU A 426 13.80 -0.30 -21.19
N GLU A 427 13.00 0.42 -21.96
CA GLU A 427 13.18 1.86 -22.11
C GLU A 427 12.47 2.53 -20.92
N ILE A 428 13.23 3.20 -20.05
CA ILE A 428 12.72 3.85 -18.83
C ILE A 428 13.01 5.34 -18.93
N THR A 429 11.96 6.17 -18.95
CA THR A 429 12.06 7.61 -19.18
C THR A 429 11.07 8.42 -18.34
N PRO A 430 11.53 9.40 -17.54
CA PRO A 430 12.91 9.58 -17.10
C PRO A 430 13.37 8.40 -16.23
N THR A 431 14.67 8.19 -16.10
CA THR A 431 15.20 7.15 -15.20
C THR A 431 15.09 7.52 -13.72
N GLN A 432 14.91 8.81 -13.43
CA GLN A 432 14.92 9.38 -12.09
C GLN A 432 13.68 10.23 -11.85
N LEU A 433 13.21 10.21 -10.61
CA LEU A 433 12.09 11.02 -10.14
C LEU A 433 12.47 11.73 -8.83
N HIS A 434 12.15 13.02 -8.76
CA HIS A 434 12.34 13.82 -7.56
C HIS A 434 11.13 13.65 -6.64
N PHE A 435 11.34 13.08 -5.46
CA PHE A 435 10.24 12.82 -4.53
C PHE A 435 9.87 14.10 -3.76
N CYS A 436 8.70 14.65 -4.06
CA CYS A 436 8.15 15.82 -3.38
C CYS A 436 6.62 15.80 -3.42
N TYR A 437 6.01 16.58 -2.52
CA TYR A 437 4.57 16.81 -2.56
C TYR A 437 4.20 17.76 -3.69
N TRP A 438 3.29 17.32 -4.56
CA TRP A 438 2.61 18.13 -5.57
C TRP A 438 1.13 18.20 -5.20
N SER A 439 0.48 19.34 -5.40
CA SER A 439 -0.95 19.48 -5.11
C SER A 439 -1.78 18.57 -6.04
N PRO A 440 -2.92 18.01 -5.60
CA PRO A 440 -3.76 17.15 -6.46
C PRO A 440 -4.26 17.82 -7.76
N VAL A 441 -4.27 19.15 -7.80
CA VAL A 441 -4.64 19.93 -9.00
C VAL A 441 -3.49 20.07 -10.01
N GLU A 442 -2.26 19.76 -9.59
CA GLU A 442 -1.07 19.79 -10.43
C GLU A 442 -0.87 18.42 -11.09
N GLN A 443 -0.31 18.41 -12.30
CA GLN A 443 0.02 17.16 -13.00
C GLN A 443 1.11 16.41 -12.23
N GLN A 444 0.82 15.17 -11.86
CA GLN A 444 1.77 14.35 -11.11
C GLN A 444 2.87 13.82 -12.02
N SER A 445 4.11 13.83 -11.54
CA SER A 445 5.24 13.26 -12.27
C SER A 445 5.17 11.73 -12.24
N TYR A 446 5.46 11.10 -13.38
CA TYR A 446 5.55 9.66 -13.51
C TYR A 446 6.79 9.26 -14.33
N ILE A 447 7.19 8.00 -14.18
CA ILE A 447 8.19 7.36 -15.01
C ILE A 447 7.46 6.50 -16.04
N GLU A 448 7.76 6.73 -17.32
CA GLU A 448 7.32 5.88 -18.40
C GLU A 448 8.26 4.68 -18.53
N ILE A 449 7.67 3.49 -18.59
CA ILE A 449 8.38 2.24 -18.81
C ILE A 449 7.79 1.61 -20.06
N TYR A 450 8.59 1.54 -21.10
CA TYR A 450 8.18 1.06 -22.42
C TYR A 450 8.87 -0.26 -22.76
N THR A 451 8.08 -1.18 -23.33
CA THR A 451 8.58 -2.40 -23.95
C THR A 451 7.65 -2.85 -25.08
N ARG A 452 8.25 -3.31 -26.18
CA ARG A 452 7.54 -3.78 -27.37
C ARG A 452 6.74 -5.05 -27.10
N GLU A 453 7.33 -6.00 -26.38
CA GLU A 453 6.72 -7.28 -26.08
C GLU A 453 7.05 -7.73 -24.66
N MET A 454 6.04 -8.25 -23.95
CA MET A 454 6.22 -8.78 -22.60
C MET A 454 6.01 -10.30 -22.61
N GLU A 455 7.04 -11.01 -23.06
CA GLU A 455 7.07 -12.48 -23.03
C GLU A 455 7.32 -13.03 -21.61
N LYS A 456 8.05 -12.25 -20.79
CA LYS A 456 8.50 -12.64 -19.45
C LYS A 456 8.04 -11.62 -18.40
N GLU A 457 8.08 -12.04 -17.15
CA GLU A 457 7.87 -11.12 -16.03
C GLU A 457 8.96 -10.04 -15.99
N ILE A 458 8.52 -8.81 -15.72
CA ILE A 458 9.36 -7.64 -15.57
C ILE A 458 9.56 -7.39 -14.08
N ARG A 459 10.82 -7.37 -13.64
CA ARG A 459 11.16 -7.00 -12.26
C ARG A 459 11.52 -5.53 -12.19
N LEU A 460 10.72 -4.76 -11.47
CA LEU A 460 10.94 -3.34 -11.25
C LEU A 460 11.47 -3.12 -9.83
N HIS A 461 12.49 -2.26 -9.73
CA HIS A 461 13.04 -1.80 -8.46
C HIS A 461 12.99 -0.27 -8.43
N VAL A 462 12.69 0.29 -7.27
CA VAL A 462 12.90 1.70 -6.97
C VAL A 462 14.02 1.78 -5.95
N ASN A 463 15.06 2.53 -6.28
CA ASN A 463 16.24 2.67 -5.42
C ASN A 463 16.49 4.13 -5.05
N GLY A 464 16.98 4.38 -3.85
CA GLY A 464 17.54 5.67 -3.47
C GLY A 464 18.78 5.98 -4.32
N GLN A 465 18.83 7.17 -4.91
CA GLN A 465 19.94 7.52 -5.80
C GLN A 465 21.26 7.73 -5.05
N ASP A 466 21.19 8.36 -3.88
CA ASP A 466 22.38 8.76 -3.14
C ASP A 466 23.05 7.57 -2.41
N ASP A 467 22.27 6.58 -2.00
CA ASP A 467 22.72 5.45 -1.17
C ASP A 467 22.54 4.07 -1.83
N GLY A 468 21.87 4.00 -2.98
CA GLY A 468 21.56 2.74 -3.68
C GLY A 468 20.58 1.84 -2.92
N SER A 469 19.90 2.36 -1.90
CA SER A 469 18.99 1.57 -1.06
C SER A 469 17.78 1.10 -1.87
N LEU A 470 17.47 -0.20 -1.81
CA LEU A 470 16.25 -0.73 -2.41
C LEU A 470 15.06 -0.36 -1.52
N VAL A 471 14.20 0.55 -1.99
CA VAL A 471 13.03 1.03 -1.21
C VAL A 471 11.72 0.38 -1.62
N TRP A 472 11.67 -0.19 -2.82
CA TRP A 472 10.51 -0.91 -3.33
C TRP A 472 10.89 -1.86 -4.45
N GLU A 473 10.24 -3.02 -4.50
CA GLU A 473 10.35 -3.98 -5.60
C GLU A 473 8.99 -4.61 -5.90
N ALA A 474 8.75 -4.90 -7.18
CA ALA A 474 7.67 -5.78 -7.60
C ALA A 474 7.95 -6.48 -8.93
N LEU A 475 7.28 -7.62 -9.10
CA LEU A 475 7.22 -8.34 -10.36
C LEU A 475 5.92 -7.98 -11.08
N VAL A 476 6.03 -7.42 -12.28
CA VAL A 476 4.90 -7.24 -13.20
C VAL A 476 4.90 -8.43 -14.15
N ARG A 477 3.78 -9.15 -14.24
CA ARG A 477 3.63 -10.34 -15.09
C ARG A 477 2.84 -9.98 -16.35
N PRO A 478 3.00 -10.74 -17.45
CA PRO A 478 2.22 -10.52 -18.67
C PRO A 478 0.71 -10.45 -18.38
N GLY A 479 0.17 -11.37 -17.59
CA GLY A 479 -1.25 -11.37 -17.22
C GLY A 479 -1.74 -10.17 -16.38
N ASP A 480 -0.83 -9.43 -15.73
CA ASP A 480 -1.20 -8.22 -14.98
C ASP A 480 -1.42 -7.03 -15.90
N VAL A 481 -0.65 -6.97 -16.98
CA VAL A 481 -0.74 -5.91 -17.97
C VAL A 481 -1.67 -6.29 -19.09
N SER A 482 -1.78 -7.59 -19.44
CA SER A 482 -2.61 -8.09 -20.53
C SER A 482 -3.98 -7.45 -20.45
N LEU A 483 -4.31 -6.74 -21.53
CA LEU A 483 -5.68 -6.61 -21.95
C LEU A 483 -6.16 -8.05 -22.06
N SER A 484 -6.97 -8.51 -21.11
CA SER A 484 -7.62 -9.81 -21.21
C SER A 484 -8.06 -9.96 -22.66
N ALA A 485 -7.57 -11.00 -23.31
CA ALA A 485 -8.08 -11.42 -24.60
C ALA A 485 -9.55 -11.81 -24.42
N LEU A 486 -10.44 -10.84 -24.33
CA LEU A 486 -11.59 -10.84 -25.22
C LEU A 486 -11.03 -10.38 -26.57
N ALA A 487 -10.28 -11.27 -27.22
CA ALA A 487 -10.28 -11.25 -28.67
C ALA A 487 -11.75 -11.30 -29.05
N SER A 488 -12.22 -10.22 -29.63
CA SER A 488 -13.57 -10.01 -30.12
C SER A 488 -13.98 -11.17 -31.04
N GLN A 489 -14.57 -12.20 -30.46
CA GLN A 489 -15.82 -12.71 -31.00
C GLN A 489 -16.90 -11.96 -30.24
N THR A 490 -17.01 -10.64 -30.46
CA THR A 490 -18.26 -9.94 -30.18
C THR A 490 -19.30 -10.63 -31.06
N LEU A 491 -20.04 -11.55 -30.46
CA LEU A 491 -21.36 -11.90 -30.96
C LEU A 491 -22.06 -10.55 -31.17
N THR A 492 -22.63 -10.34 -32.35
CA THR A 492 -23.56 -9.21 -32.51
C THR A 492 -24.61 -9.32 -31.42
N GLY A 493 -25.15 -8.21 -30.91
CA GLY A 493 -26.18 -8.25 -29.87
C GLY A 493 -27.37 -9.12 -30.27
N ALA A 494 -27.68 -9.17 -31.56
CA ALA A 494 -28.61 -10.15 -32.15
C ALA A 494 -28.20 -11.61 -31.88
N ALA A 495 -26.96 -11.99 -32.18
CA ALA A 495 -26.45 -13.34 -31.93
C ALA A 495 -26.36 -13.67 -30.43
N PHE A 496 -26.00 -12.68 -29.59
CA PHE A 496 -25.95 -12.83 -28.14
C PHE A 496 -27.35 -13.07 -27.54
N VAL A 497 -28.33 -12.25 -27.90
CA VAL A 497 -29.71 -12.35 -27.39
C VAL A 497 -30.34 -13.67 -27.80
N VAL A 498 -30.15 -14.11 -29.04
CA VAL A 498 -30.66 -15.40 -29.53
C VAL A 498 -30.00 -16.57 -28.82
N LYS A 499 -28.66 -16.55 -28.69
CA LYS A 499 -27.90 -17.64 -28.05
C LYS A 499 -28.24 -17.80 -26.57
N HIS A 500 -28.41 -16.69 -25.86
CA HIS A 500 -28.57 -16.68 -24.40
C HIS A 500 -30.00 -16.38 -23.92
N ARG A 501 -31.00 -16.48 -24.81
CA ARG A 501 -32.41 -16.13 -24.54
C ARG A 501 -32.96 -16.75 -23.25
N ARG A 502 -32.64 -18.02 -22.96
CA ARG A 502 -33.13 -18.71 -21.76
C ARG A 502 -32.51 -18.14 -20.49
N GLN A 503 -31.19 -17.93 -20.50
CA GLN A 503 -30.48 -17.38 -19.35
C GLN A 503 -30.87 -15.92 -19.10
N LEU A 504 -31.02 -15.12 -20.17
CA LEU A 504 -31.49 -13.74 -20.07
C LEU A 504 -32.90 -13.67 -19.46
N ARG A 505 -33.82 -14.56 -19.86
CA ARG A 505 -35.16 -14.63 -19.25
C ARG A 505 -35.12 -14.88 -17.75
N ASP A 506 -34.26 -15.81 -17.32
CA ASP A 506 -34.26 -16.31 -15.95
C ASP A 506 -33.38 -15.48 -15.01
N ARG A 507 -32.36 -14.77 -15.54
CA ARG A 507 -31.32 -14.11 -14.74
C ARG A 507 -31.25 -12.59 -14.90
N MET A 508 -31.90 -12.02 -15.90
CA MET A 508 -31.91 -10.56 -16.08
C MET A 508 -32.62 -9.90 -14.90
N GLY A 509 -31.89 -9.00 -14.24
CA GLY A 509 -32.33 -8.34 -13.01
C GLY A 509 -33.25 -7.14 -13.26
N GLN A 510 -32.69 -5.94 -13.18
CA GLN A 510 -33.45 -4.69 -13.31
C GLN A 510 -33.68 -4.34 -14.79
N ILE A 511 -34.94 -4.40 -15.23
CA ILE A 511 -35.32 -4.04 -16.61
C ILE A 511 -35.58 -2.55 -16.81
N GLN A 512 -35.75 -1.78 -15.73
CA GLN A 512 -36.12 -0.37 -15.82
C GLN A 512 -35.08 0.47 -16.60
N PRO A 513 -33.76 0.31 -16.38
CA PRO A 513 -32.75 1.02 -17.19
C PRO A 513 -32.80 0.63 -18.68
N VAL A 514 -33.12 -0.64 -18.96
CA VAL A 514 -33.25 -1.18 -20.33
C VAL A 514 -34.45 -0.58 -21.05
N LEU A 515 -35.59 -0.50 -20.38
CA LEU A 515 -36.82 0.11 -20.93
C LEU A 515 -36.63 1.60 -21.23
N VAL A 516 -35.96 2.34 -20.34
CA VAL A 516 -35.67 3.77 -20.54
C VAL A 516 -34.79 3.96 -21.79
N ARG A 517 -33.71 3.20 -21.93
CA ARG A 517 -32.82 3.30 -23.12
C ARG A 517 -33.52 2.93 -24.41
N LEU A 518 -34.28 1.83 -24.43
CA LEU A 518 -35.01 1.42 -25.62
C LEU A 518 -36.08 2.45 -26.03
N ARG A 519 -36.67 3.17 -25.08
CA ARG A 519 -37.59 4.29 -25.37
C ARG A 519 -36.85 5.52 -25.91
N GLU A 520 -35.73 5.90 -25.30
CA GLU A 520 -34.89 7.02 -25.77
C GLU A 520 -34.38 6.78 -27.20
N ALA A 521 -34.04 5.54 -27.53
CA ALA A 521 -33.66 5.11 -28.88
C ALA A 521 -34.85 5.00 -29.86
N GLN A 522 -36.08 5.32 -29.45
CA GLN A 522 -37.32 5.18 -30.24
C GLN A 522 -37.62 3.73 -30.70
N LEU A 523 -37.10 2.73 -29.98
CA LEU A 523 -37.27 1.30 -30.28
C LEU A 523 -38.45 0.66 -29.54
N LEU A 524 -38.97 1.33 -28.50
CA LEU A 524 -40.19 0.98 -27.76
C LEU A 524 -41.15 2.17 -27.67
N SER A 525 -42.45 1.91 -27.84
CA SER A 525 -43.50 2.88 -27.53
C SER A 525 -43.87 2.84 -26.04
N SER A 526 -44.51 3.90 -25.55
CA SER A 526 -45.01 3.96 -24.17
C SER A 526 -46.06 2.87 -23.85
N GLU A 527 -46.81 2.41 -24.86
CA GLU A 527 -47.78 1.32 -24.70
C GLU A 527 -47.09 -0.04 -24.55
N GLU A 528 -46.05 -0.29 -25.36
CA GLU A 528 -45.25 -1.53 -25.30
C GLU A 528 -44.43 -1.62 -24.01
N GLU A 529 -43.93 -0.48 -23.51
CA GLU A 529 -43.25 -0.40 -22.21
C GLU A 529 -44.20 -0.77 -21.05
N GLU A 530 -45.45 -0.29 -21.10
CA GLU A 530 -46.45 -0.59 -20.07
C GLU A 530 -46.94 -2.04 -20.14
N GLU A 531 -47.03 -2.62 -21.33
CA GLU A 531 -47.29 -4.05 -21.53
C GLU A 531 -46.23 -4.90 -20.81
N VAL A 532 -44.94 -4.60 -21.01
CA VAL A 532 -43.85 -5.29 -20.29
C VAL A 532 -43.96 -5.08 -18.79
N ARG A 533 -44.28 -3.87 -18.31
CA ARG A 533 -44.38 -3.58 -16.87
C ARG A 533 -45.56 -4.28 -16.20
N SER A 534 -46.65 -4.48 -16.92
CA SER A 534 -47.88 -5.07 -16.41
C SER A 534 -47.76 -6.55 -16.03
N GLU A 535 -46.66 -7.20 -16.45
CA GLU A 535 -46.43 -8.62 -16.20
C GLU A 535 -46.11 -8.93 -14.72
N ARG A 536 -46.70 -10.03 -14.23
CA ARG A 536 -46.80 -10.33 -12.79
C ARG A 536 -45.49 -10.77 -12.14
N THR A 537 -44.56 -11.34 -12.91
CA THR A 537 -43.30 -11.89 -12.39
C THR A 537 -42.12 -11.33 -13.15
N SER A 538 -40.95 -11.24 -12.51
CA SER A 538 -39.70 -10.81 -13.18
C SER A 538 -39.40 -11.66 -14.42
N ARG A 539 -39.62 -12.97 -14.34
CA ARG A 539 -39.43 -13.90 -15.46
C ARG A 539 -40.36 -13.60 -16.65
N MET A 540 -41.64 -13.32 -16.39
CA MET A 540 -42.60 -12.97 -17.44
C MET A 540 -42.29 -11.61 -18.05
N ARG A 541 -41.90 -10.62 -17.23
CA ARG A 541 -41.42 -9.32 -17.70
C ARG A 541 -40.22 -9.44 -18.62
N ASN A 542 -39.23 -10.24 -18.23
CA ASN A 542 -38.03 -10.48 -19.04
C ASN A 542 -38.38 -11.21 -20.35
N ASP A 543 -39.29 -12.18 -20.32
CA ASP A 543 -39.71 -12.88 -21.53
C ASP A 543 -40.48 -11.95 -22.49
N ALA A 544 -41.38 -11.11 -21.98
CA ALA A 544 -42.11 -10.12 -22.76
C ALA A 544 -41.16 -9.12 -23.43
N LEU A 545 -40.16 -8.62 -22.68
CA LEU A 545 -39.12 -7.74 -23.20
C LEU A 545 -38.30 -8.40 -24.30
N LEU A 546 -37.84 -9.64 -24.09
CA LEU A 546 -37.06 -10.38 -25.08
C LEU A 546 -37.88 -10.67 -26.36
N GLN A 547 -39.18 -10.96 -26.23
CA GLN A 547 -40.08 -11.12 -27.37
C GLN A 547 -40.29 -9.81 -28.16
N LEU A 548 -40.43 -8.68 -27.48
CA LEU A 548 -40.53 -7.36 -28.13
C LEU A 548 -39.25 -6.99 -28.86
N VAL A 549 -38.11 -7.14 -28.20
CA VAL A 549 -36.79 -6.81 -28.76
C VAL A 549 -36.48 -7.69 -30.00
N GLU A 550 -36.86 -8.97 -30.00
CA GLU A 550 -36.76 -9.82 -31.18
C GLU A 550 -37.68 -9.38 -32.33
N ARG A 551 -38.92 -8.96 -32.02
CA ARG A 551 -39.87 -8.46 -33.04
C ARG A 551 -39.40 -7.16 -33.67
N LYS A 552 -38.74 -6.27 -32.91
CA LYS A 552 -38.20 -4.98 -33.39
C LYS A 552 -36.91 -5.13 -34.21
N GLY A 553 -36.25 -6.28 -34.13
CA GLY A 553 -35.13 -6.66 -34.99
C GLY A 553 -33.74 -6.35 -34.40
N ALA A 554 -32.71 -6.51 -35.25
CA ALA A 554 -31.30 -6.54 -34.83
C ALA A 554 -30.83 -5.28 -34.09
N GLN A 555 -31.38 -4.11 -34.42
CA GLN A 555 -31.05 -2.84 -33.76
C GLN A 555 -31.51 -2.83 -32.30
N ALA A 556 -32.70 -3.33 -32.00
CA ALA A 556 -33.19 -3.45 -30.62
C ALA A 556 -32.43 -4.52 -29.83
N GLN A 557 -32.02 -5.60 -30.48
CA GLN A 557 -31.20 -6.64 -29.86
C GLN A 557 -29.80 -6.14 -29.52
N GLU A 558 -29.22 -5.30 -30.39
CA GLU A 558 -27.94 -4.63 -30.13
C GLU A 558 -28.06 -3.65 -28.96
N GLU A 559 -29.10 -2.81 -28.95
CA GLU A 559 -29.31 -1.84 -27.88
C GLU A 559 -29.55 -2.53 -26.53
N LEU A 560 -30.30 -3.63 -26.51
CA LEU A 560 -30.47 -4.47 -25.32
C LEU A 560 -29.12 -5.01 -24.83
N TYR A 561 -28.30 -5.56 -25.73
CA TYR A 561 -26.99 -6.11 -25.39
C TYR A 561 -26.03 -5.04 -24.84
N GLN A 562 -25.94 -3.87 -25.48
CA GLN A 562 -25.10 -2.77 -24.98
C GLN A 562 -25.60 -2.25 -23.63
N THR A 563 -26.92 -2.10 -23.47
CA THR A 563 -27.49 -1.67 -22.19
C THR A 563 -27.20 -2.67 -21.08
N LEU A 564 -27.27 -3.97 -21.37
CA LEU A 564 -26.91 -5.02 -20.41
C LEU A 564 -25.41 -5.01 -20.07
N ARG A 565 -24.52 -4.70 -21.02
CA ARG A 565 -23.08 -4.55 -20.73
C ARG A 565 -22.78 -3.44 -19.73
N GLU A 566 -23.59 -2.39 -19.75
CA GLU A 566 -23.41 -1.26 -18.84
C GLU A 566 -24.12 -1.45 -17.50
N THR A 567 -25.31 -2.03 -17.52
CA THR A 567 -26.18 -2.16 -16.33
C THR A 567 -25.92 -3.44 -15.54
N ASP A 568 -25.54 -4.53 -16.22
CA ASP A 568 -25.18 -5.81 -15.63
C ASP A 568 -24.00 -6.47 -16.39
N PRO A 569 -22.79 -5.87 -16.32
CA PRO A 569 -21.61 -6.37 -17.01
C PRO A 569 -21.24 -7.81 -16.60
N TYR A 570 -21.60 -8.22 -15.38
CA TYR A 570 -21.30 -9.55 -14.85
C TYR A 570 -22.16 -10.63 -15.48
N LEU A 571 -23.47 -10.36 -15.67
CA LEU A 571 -24.35 -11.26 -16.40
C LEU A 571 -23.87 -11.44 -17.85
N VAL A 572 -23.51 -10.36 -18.54
CA VAL A 572 -23.02 -10.45 -19.92
C VAL A 572 -21.72 -11.25 -19.99
N GLN A 573 -20.75 -10.95 -19.11
CA GLN A 573 -19.48 -11.64 -19.08
C GLN A 573 -19.63 -13.15 -18.80
N ASP A 574 -20.49 -13.53 -17.86
CA ASP A 574 -20.77 -14.94 -17.56
C ASP A 574 -21.44 -15.65 -18.74
N LEU A 575 -22.38 -14.99 -19.43
CA LEU A 575 -23.05 -15.56 -20.60
C LEU A 575 -22.08 -15.73 -21.79
N GLU A 576 -21.22 -14.76 -22.04
CA GLU A 576 -20.20 -14.85 -23.09
C GLU A 576 -19.16 -15.95 -22.80
N GLN A 577 -18.80 -16.15 -21.53
CA GLN A 577 -17.86 -17.20 -21.10
C GLN A 577 -18.48 -18.60 -21.04
N SER A 578 -19.81 -18.71 -20.95
CA SER A 578 -20.54 -19.98 -21.02
C SER A 578 -20.66 -20.59 -22.43
N SER A 579 -19.83 -20.11 -23.36
CA SER A 579 -19.78 -20.49 -24.78
C SER A 579 -18.96 -21.73 -25.07
#